data_AF-N8Q3I6-F1
#
_entry.id   AF-N8Q3I6-F1
#
_cell.length_a   1.000
_cell.length_b   1.000
_cell.length_c   1.000
_cell.angle_alpha   90.00
_cell.angle_beta   90.00
_cell.angle_gamma   90.00
#
_symmetry.space_group_name_H-M   'P 1'
#
loop_
_entity.id
_entity.type
_entity.pdbx_description
1 polymer ?
#
loop_
_entity_poly.entity_id
_entity_poly.type
_entity_poly.pdbx_seq_one_letter_code
_entity_poly.pdbx_strand_id
1 'polypeptide(L)'
;MRVLYQFPLSHYCEKARWLLDHKELDYVAHNLIPGFHRAFTYFKSGQYLLPMLKDGKRWIADSTQIALYLDATYPEHTLLRRDEQLRDQALQIDKLANELGIHVRRWSLAQALLVGDHPLEIMMGEQGYLRQFEKISKPILKSLVSTNYKLNPEKVANSKIRMTEIIADLNQRLVDNQGRYLVGDRLGLADIAVCSILAPLLLIKGTPWELENDDIEQFTGEVKEYHDYLLDLPLGQYVQRIYATERNARVDWRGM
;
A
#
# COMPACT_ATOMS: atom_id res chain seq x y z
N MET A 1 14.86 2.93 19.00
CA MET A 1 13.43 2.87 18.66
C MET A 1 13.27 3.15 17.18
N ARG A 2 12.52 2.31 16.46
CA ARG A 2 12.24 2.48 15.03
C ARG A 2 11.06 3.43 14.83
N VAL A 3 11.14 4.29 13.83
CA VAL A 3 10.04 5.19 13.46
C VAL A 3 9.77 5.03 11.98
N LEU A 4 8.56 4.57 11.64
CA LEU A 4 8.08 4.51 10.27
C LEU A 4 7.30 5.78 9.96
N TYR A 5 7.87 6.64 9.14
CA TYR A 5 7.19 7.81 8.61
C TYR A 5 6.28 7.38 7.47
N GLN A 6 5.00 7.74 7.56
CA GLN A 6 3.98 7.13 6.72
C GLN A 6 2.79 8.05 6.37
N PHE A 7 1.99 7.60 5.41
CA PHE A 7 0.61 8.06 5.22
C PHE A 7 -0.33 6.88 5.47
N PRO A 8 -1.39 7.06 6.28
CA PRO A 8 -2.36 6.01 6.57
C PRO A 8 -2.84 5.25 5.32
N LEU A 9 -3.38 5.99 4.33
CA LEU A 9 -3.95 5.45 3.09
C LEU A 9 -2.93 4.97 2.04
N SER A 10 -1.62 5.02 2.32
CA SER A 10 -0.62 4.56 1.36
C SER A 10 -0.43 3.05 1.46
N HIS A 11 -0.78 2.32 0.40
CA HIS A 11 -0.49 0.88 0.31
C HIS A 11 1.01 0.54 0.35
N TYR A 12 1.89 1.47 -0.04
CA TYR A 12 3.33 1.28 0.16
C TYR A 12 3.73 1.40 1.62
N CYS A 13 3.01 2.23 2.40
CA CYS A 13 3.19 2.31 3.85
C CYS A 13 2.60 1.10 4.56
N GLU A 14 1.49 0.57 4.07
CA GLU A 14 0.95 -0.71 4.54
C GLU A 14 1.95 -1.85 4.36
N LYS A 15 2.56 -1.94 3.17
CA LYS A 15 3.69 -2.85 2.91
C LYS A 15 4.77 -2.66 3.98
N ALA A 16 5.27 -1.44 4.21
CA ALA A 16 6.32 -1.21 5.19
C ALA A 16 5.93 -1.54 6.64
N ARG A 17 4.69 -1.26 7.06
CA ARG A 17 4.15 -1.70 8.37
C ARG A 17 4.19 -3.21 8.47
N TRP A 18 3.65 -3.90 7.47
CA TRP A 18 3.60 -5.36 7.46
C TRP A 18 4.99 -5.99 7.43
N LEU A 19 5.95 -5.41 6.72
CA LEU A 19 7.35 -5.85 6.77
C LEU A 19 7.90 -5.78 8.21
N LEU A 20 7.66 -4.69 8.94
CA LEU A 20 8.11 -4.55 10.33
C LEU A 20 7.37 -5.51 11.28
N ASP A 21 6.05 -5.65 11.09
CA ASP A 21 5.21 -6.54 11.89
C ASP A 21 5.62 -8.00 11.70
N HIS A 22 5.87 -8.45 10.47
CA HIS A 22 6.33 -9.81 10.16
C HIS A 22 7.72 -10.10 10.76
N LYS A 23 8.58 -9.09 10.84
CA LYS A 23 9.89 -9.18 11.49
C LYS A 23 9.81 -9.11 13.02
N GLU A 24 8.60 -8.97 13.56
CA GLU A 24 8.34 -8.82 15.00
C GLU A 24 9.15 -7.68 15.63
N LEU A 25 9.37 -6.59 14.87
CA LEU A 25 10.14 -5.43 15.34
C LEU A 25 9.23 -4.37 15.93
N ASP A 26 9.59 -3.87 17.12
CA ASP A 26 8.88 -2.73 17.70
C ASP A 26 9.20 -1.44 16.95
N TYR A 27 8.17 -0.68 16.59
CA TYR A 27 8.27 0.62 15.92
C TYR A 27 7.09 1.52 16.27
N VAL A 28 7.27 2.82 16.02
CA VAL A 28 6.20 3.81 16.06
C VAL A 28 5.88 4.22 14.63
N ALA A 29 4.61 4.21 14.25
CA ALA A 29 4.17 4.77 12.97
C ALA A 29 3.88 6.26 13.15
N HIS A 30 4.61 7.12 12.42
CA HIS A 30 4.49 8.57 12.50
C HIS A 30 3.90 9.13 11.22
N ASN A 31 2.67 9.64 11.31
CA ASN A 31 1.98 10.20 10.16
C ASN A 31 2.58 11.56 9.78
N LEU A 32 2.90 11.71 8.49
CA LEU A 32 3.26 13.01 7.94
C LEU A 32 2.11 13.61 7.13
N ILE A 33 2.22 14.90 6.85
CA ILE A 33 1.21 15.62 6.08
C ILE A 33 1.61 15.63 4.59
N PRO A 34 0.71 15.21 3.67
CA PRO A 34 0.93 15.35 2.23
C PRO A 34 1.33 16.77 1.83
N GLY A 35 2.26 16.93 0.89
CA GLY A 35 2.87 18.21 0.55
C GLY A 35 3.99 18.65 1.53
N PHE A 36 3.68 18.84 2.81
CA PHE A 36 4.63 19.38 3.81
C PHE A 36 5.78 18.42 4.14
N HIS A 37 5.54 17.11 4.06
CA HIS A 37 6.57 16.09 4.28
C HIS A 37 7.78 16.22 3.34
N ARG A 38 7.61 16.79 2.13
CA ARG A 38 8.59 16.67 1.03
C ARG A 38 9.97 17.20 1.38
N ALA A 39 10.05 18.34 2.08
CA ALA A 39 11.33 18.89 2.50
C ALA A 39 12.00 17.96 3.52
N PHE A 40 11.25 17.54 4.54
CA PHE A 40 11.74 16.65 5.59
C PHE A 40 12.21 15.30 5.01
N THR A 41 11.42 14.66 4.15
CA THR A 41 11.78 13.38 3.53
C THR A 41 13.03 13.53 2.67
N TYR A 42 13.08 14.56 1.81
CA TYR A 42 14.23 14.79 0.95
C TYR A 42 15.53 15.01 1.73
N PHE A 43 15.51 15.84 2.78
CA PHE A 43 16.69 16.08 3.61
C PHE A 43 17.17 14.84 4.37
N LYS A 44 16.32 13.84 4.60
CA LYS A 44 16.67 12.62 5.36
C LYS A 44 17.06 11.44 4.47
N SER A 45 16.46 11.32 3.29
CA SER A 45 16.62 10.13 2.44
C SER A 45 16.99 10.43 0.98
N GLY A 46 17.03 11.71 0.58
CA GLY A 46 17.20 12.10 -0.82
C GLY A 46 15.97 11.84 -1.69
N GLN A 47 14.84 11.43 -1.10
CA GLN A 47 13.60 11.11 -1.80
C GLN A 47 12.43 11.89 -1.23
N TYR A 48 11.44 12.18 -2.07
CA TYR A 48 10.24 12.91 -1.64
C TYR A 48 9.14 12.02 -1.05
N LEU A 49 9.20 10.72 -1.30
CA LEU A 49 8.08 9.79 -1.07
C LEU A 49 8.22 9.01 0.25
N LEU A 50 7.08 8.50 0.69
CA LEU A 50 6.96 7.56 1.81
C LEU A 50 6.60 6.17 1.27
N PRO A 51 6.88 5.09 2.02
CA PRO A 51 7.37 5.04 3.40
C PRO A 51 8.84 5.44 3.57
N MET A 52 9.17 5.87 4.79
CA MET A 52 10.56 6.07 5.22
C MET A 52 10.76 5.55 6.64
N LEU A 53 11.71 4.64 6.83
CA LEU A 53 12.08 4.08 8.12
C LEU A 53 13.30 4.81 8.69
N LYS A 54 13.19 5.26 9.94
CA LYS A 54 14.32 5.62 10.78
C LYS A 54 14.61 4.49 11.74
N ASP A 55 15.79 3.87 11.61
CA ASP A 55 16.28 2.85 12.54
C ASP A 55 17.59 3.31 13.18
N GLY A 56 17.51 3.77 14.43
CA GLY A 56 18.62 4.42 15.11
C GLY A 56 19.11 5.65 14.35
N LYS A 57 20.32 5.55 13.76
CA LYS A 57 20.95 6.60 12.95
C LYS A 57 20.69 6.45 11.45
N ARG A 58 20.14 5.31 11.01
CA ARG A 58 19.93 5.02 9.58
C ARG A 58 18.55 5.53 9.14
N TRP A 59 18.51 6.04 7.90
CA TRP A 59 17.30 6.45 7.21
C TRP A 59 17.19 5.64 5.92
N ILE A 60 16.08 4.94 5.76
CA ILE A 60 15.82 4.07 4.60
C ILE A 60 14.48 4.51 4.02
N ALA A 61 14.49 5.03 2.80
CA ALA A 61 13.28 5.30 2.04
C ALA A 61 13.10 4.24 0.95
N ASP A 62 11.88 4.14 0.44
CA ASP A 62 11.40 3.08 -0.46
C ASP A 62 11.09 1.75 0.26
N SER A 63 9.90 1.22 -0.01
CA SER A 63 9.39 0.01 0.67
C SER A 63 10.21 -1.25 0.36
N THR A 64 10.81 -1.35 -0.82
CA THR A 64 11.70 -2.46 -1.20
C THR A 64 13.05 -2.32 -0.52
N GLN A 65 13.61 -1.10 -0.46
CA GLN A 65 14.86 -0.87 0.28
C GLN A 65 14.69 -1.11 1.78
N ILE A 66 13.52 -0.78 2.34
CA ILE A 66 13.18 -1.15 3.73
C ILE A 66 13.20 -2.67 3.89
N ALA A 67 12.55 -3.44 3.00
CA ALA A 67 12.59 -4.91 3.06
C ALA A 67 14.02 -5.46 3.04
N LEU A 68 14.84 -5.00 2.10
CA LEU A 68 16.25 -5.42 1.96
C LEU A 68 17.08 -5.07 3.20
N TYR A 69 16.89 -3.87 3.75
CA TYR A 69 17.55 -3.44 4.97
C TYR A 69 17.17 -4.30 6.17
N LEU A 70 15.88 -4.58 6.34
CA LEU A 70 15.37 -5.38 7.45
C LEU A 70 15.90 -6.81 7.38
N ASP A 71 15.93 -7.43 6.20
CA ASP A 71 16.48 -8.78 6.02
C ASP A 71 17.99 -8.86 6.22
N ALA A 72 18.73 -7.81 5.87
CA ALA A 72 20.17 -7.76 6.09
C ALA A 72 20.52 -7.51 7.57
N THR A 73 19.64 -6.86 8.33
CA THR A 73 19.92 -6.40 9.71
C THR A 73 19.35 -7.34 10.77
N TYR A 74 18.20 -7.95 10.50
CA TYR A 74 17.47 -8.83 11.42
C TYR A 74 17.29 -10.20 10.76
N PRO A 75 18.01 -11.25 11.17
CA PRO A 75 17.99 -12.54 10.47
C PRO A 75 16.76 -13.40 10.79
N GLU A 76 16.03 -13.14 11.87
CA GLU A 76 14.77 -13.82 12.17
C GLU A 76 13.66 -13.44 11.16
N HIS A 77 12.73 -14.35 10.88
CA HIS A 77 11.58 -14.12 9.98
C HIS A 77 11.98 -13.51 8.61
N THR A 78 12.86 -14.20 7.85
CA THR A 78 13.38 -13.64 6.58
C THR A 78 12.29 -13.42 5.53
N LEU A 79 12.26 -12.22 4.95
CA LEU A 79 11.34 -11.79 3.89
C LEU A 79 11.73 -12.41 2.54
N LEU A 80 13.01 -12.64 2.32
CA LEU A 80 13.58 -13.27 1.13
C LEU A 80 14.14 -14.65 1.48
N ARG A 81 14.13 -15.54 0.50
CA ARG A 81 14.74 -16.87 0.61
C ARG A 81 16.26 -16.78 0.43
N ARG A 82 16.97 -17.77 0.96
CA ARG A 82 18.42 -17.95 0.74
C ARG A 82 18.71 -18.54 -0.63
N ASP A 83 17.80 -19.38 -1.13
CA ASP A 83 17.81 -19.84 -2.51
C ASP A 83 17.72 -18.64 -3.45
N GLU A 84 18.66 -18.55 -4.39
CA GLU A 84 18.84 -17.40 -5.27
C GLU A 84 17.68 -17.26 -6.25
N GLN A 85 17.18 -18.37 -6.79
CA GLN A 85 16.07 -18.36 -7.73
C GLN A 85 14.78 -17.87 -7.06
N LEU A 86 14.46 -18.37 -5.85
CA LEU A 86 13.31 -17.89 -5.08
C LEU A 86 13.49 -16.42 -4.65
N ARG A 87 14.71 -16.01 -4.31
CA ARG A 87 15.00 -14.61 -3.98
C ARG A 87 14.72 -13.68 -5.16
N ASP A 88 15.19 -14.04 -6.35
CA ASP A 88 15.02 -13.24 -7.56
C ASP A 88 13.56 -13.18 -7.99
N GLN A 89 12.83 -14.29 -7.90
CA GLN A 89 11.39 -14.32 -8.14
C GLN A 89 10.64 -13.36 -7.21
N ALA A 90 10.98 -13.35 -5.91
CA ALA A 90 10.34 -12.47 -4.95
C ALA A 90 10.61 -10.98 -5.25
N LEU A 91 11.84 -10.63 -5.64
CA LEU A 91 12.19 -9.27 -6.04
C LEU A 91 11.52 -8.84 -7.35
N GLN A 92 11.35 -9.77 -8.29
CA GLN A 92 10.64 -9.51 -9.55
C GLN A 92 9.16 -9.25 -9.30
N ILE A 93 8.51 -10.07 -8.47
CA ILE A 93 7.11 -9.88 -8.06
C ILE A 93 6.95 -8.56 -7.29
N ASP A 94 7.88 -8.25 -6.40
CA ASP A 94 7.88 -6.98 -5.66
C ASP A 94 7.96 -5.76 -6.59
N LYS A 95 8.80 -5.83 -7.62
CA LYS A 95 8.90 -4.80 -8.66
C LYS A 95 7.59 -4.65 -9.43
N LEU A 96 6.94 -5.75 -9.81
CA LEU A 96 5.63 -5.74 -10.47
C LEU A 96 4.54 -5.16 -9.56
N ALA A 97 4.52 -5.53 -8.29
CA ALA A 97 3.61 -4.97 -7.29
C ALA A 97 3.82 -3.46 -7.13
N ASN A 98 5.07 -3.00 -7.11
CA ASN A 98 5.37 -1.57 -7.04
C ASN A 98 4.84 -0.80 -8.27
N GLU A 99 4.95 -1.36 -9.48
CA GLU A 99 4.34 -0.79 -10.69
C GLU A 99 2.81 -0.78 -10.58
N LEU A 100 2.21 -1.90 -10.18
CA LEU A 100 0.77 -2.04 -9.97
C LEU A 100 0.24 -0.97 -9.01
N GLY A 101 0.92 -0.70 -7.90
CA GLY A 101 0.53 0.32 -6.92
C GLY A 101 0.37 1.73 -7.51
N ILE A 102 1.18 2.08 -8.52
CA ILE A 102 1.05 3.38 -9.21
C ILE A 102 -0.32 3.49 -9.87
N HIS A 103 -0.77 2.40 -10.49
CA HIS A 103 -2.03 2.33 -11.20
C HIS A 103 -3.21 2.17 -10.25
N VAL A 104 -3.10 1.29 -9.24
CA VAL A 104 -4.12 1.14 -8.19
C VAL A 104 -4.42 2.48 -7.53
N ARG A 105 -3.39 3.22 -7.11
CA ARG A 105 -3.57 4.55 -6.50
C ARG A 105 -4.27 5.51 -7.47
N ARG A 106 -3.84 5.56 -8.73
CA ARG A 106 -4.39 6.49 -9.71
C ARG A 106 -5.86 6.21 -9.97
N TRP A 107 -6.20 4.95 -10.24
CA TRP A 107 -7.55 4.56 -10.59
C TRP A 107 -8.47 4.69 -9.37
N SER A 108 -8.10 4.12 -8.21
CA SER A 108 -8.93 4.18 -7.00
C SER A 108 -9.22 5.61 -6.54
N LEU A 109 -8.21 6.49 -6.60
CA LEU A 109 -8.40 7.89 -6.24
C LEU A 109 -9.26 8.66 -7.25
N ALA A 110 -9.15 8.34 -8.54
CA ALA A 110 -10.03 8.92 -9.56
C ALA A 110 -11.49 8.53 -9.31
N GLN A 111 -11.74 7.24 -9.04
CA GLN A 111 -13.10 6.74 -8.75
C GLN A 111 -13.66 7.36 -7.46
N ALA A 112 -12.89 7.36 -6.38
CA ALA A 112 -13.37 7.88 -5.10
C ALA A 112 -13.69 9.39 -5.15
N LEU A 113 -12.91 10.17 -5.92
CA LEU A 113 -13.17 11.60 -6.13
C LEU A 113 -14.38 11.92 -7.02
N LEU A 114 -14.95 10.92 -7.72
CA LEU A 114 -16.23 11.08 -8.42
C LEU A 114 -17.41 11.01 -7.45
N VAL A 115 -17.26 10.25 -6.36
CA VAL A 115 -18.35 10.00 -5.40
C VAL A 115 -18.35 11.02 -4.26
N GLY A 116 -17.18 11.42 -3.75
CA GLY A 116 -17.10 12.37 -2.65
C GLY A 116 -15.70 12.86 -2.32
N ASP A 117 -15.59 13.58 -1.20
CA ASP A 117 -14.32 14.14 -0.71
C ASP A 117 -13.70 13.32 0.45
N HIS A 118 -14.35 12.23 0.89
CA HIS A 118 -13.93 11.42 2.05
C HIS A 118 -12.46 10.93 1.98
N PRO A 119 -11.92 10.47 0.83
CA PRO A 119 -10.49 10.13 0.73
C PRO A 119 -9.56 11.31 1.05
N LEU A 120 -9.97 12.54 0.73
CA LEU A 120 -9.20 13.74 1.08
C LEU A 120 -9.22 13.98 2.59
N GLU A 121 -10.33 13.66 3.26
CA GLU A 121 -10.48 13.80 4.71
C GLU A 121 -9.61 12.80 5.47
N ILE A 122 -9.55 11.53 5.05
CA ILE A 122 -8.63 10.55 5.63
C ILE A 122 -7.17 10.93 5.31
N MET A 123 -6.86 11.38 4.08
CA MET A 123 -5.51 11.89 3.76
C MET A 123 -5.11 13.08 4.63
N MET A 124 -6.10 13.80 5.16
CA MET A 124 -5.96 14.90 6.10
C MET A 124 -6.02 14.46 7.58
N GLY A 125 -6.29 13.20 7.87
CA GLY A 125 -6.33 12.65 9.24
C GLY A 125 -7.61 13.02 10.00
N GLU A 126 -8.37 12.00 10.38
CA GLU A 126 -9.68 12.12 11.05
C GLU A 126 -9.64 12.58 12.52
N GLN A 127 -8.46 12.85 13.08
CA GLN A 127 -8.32 13.26 14.48
C GLN A 127 -7.45 14.52 14.58
N GLY A 128 -8.08 15.71 14.50
CA GLY A 128 -7.69 16.95 15.17
C GLY A 128 -6.37 17.65 14.79
N TYR A 129 -5.38 16.99 14.20
CA TYR A 129 -4.05 17.58 13.94
C TYR A 129 -4.03 18.54 12.75
N LEU A 130 -5.00 18.43 11.82
CA LEU A 130 -5.16 19.34 10.68
C LEU A 130 -6.24 20.42 10.84
N ARG A 131 -6.76 20.67 12.04
CA ARG A 131 -7.63 21.85 12.31
C ARG A 131 -6.98 23.17 11.86
N GLN A 132 -5.65 23.24 11.94
CA GLN A 132 -4.84 24.38 11.49
C GLN A 132 -4.75 24.53 9.95
N PHE A 133 -5.13 23.50 9.18
CA PHE A 133 -5.15 23.49 7.71
C PHE A 133 -6.56 23.39 7.10
N GLU A 134 -7.62 23.46 7.92
CA GLU A 134 -9.02 23.64 7.47
C GLU A 134 -9.22 24.85 6.53
N LYS A 135 -8.22 25.75 6.47
CA LYS A 135 -8.21 26.94 5.63
C LYS A 135 -7.87 26.68 4.16
N ILE A 136 -7.37 25.49 3.80
CA ILE A 136 -7.15 25.15 2.38
C ILE A 136 -8.49 24.69 1.81
N SER A 137 -8.98 25.39 0.78
CA SER A 137 -10.26 25.02 0.16
C SER A 137 -10.21 23.61 -0.45
N LYS A 138 -11.28 22.83 -0.24
CA LYS A 138 -11.44 21.48 -0.81
C LYS A 138 -11.22 21.43 -2.34
N PRO A 139 -11.68 22.41 -3.16
CA PRO A 139 -11.40 22.44 -4.60
C PRO A 139 -9.92 22.57 -4.95
N ILE A 140 -9.15 23.37 -4.20
CA ILE A 140 -7.70 23.50 -4.39
C ILE A 140 -7.02 22.17 -4.09
N LEU A 141 -7.40 21.50 -3.00
CA LEU A 141 -6.85 20.21 -2.65
C LEU A 141 -7.16 19.15 -3.72
N LYS A 142 -8.41 19.09 -4.19
CA LYS A 142 -8.83 18.19 -5.28
C LYS A 142 -8.04 18.45 -6.56
N SER A 143 -7.77 19.70 -6.91
CA SER A 143 -6.94 20.07 -8.06
C SER A 143 -5.47 19.65 -7.92
N LEU A 144 -4.88 19.86 -6.74
CA LEU A 144 -3.50 19.44 -6.45
C LEU A 144 -3.35 17.93 -6.51
N VAL A 145 -4.30 17.20 -5.92
CA VAL A 145 -4.36 15.74 -5.97
C VAL A 145 -4.52 15.24 -7.40
N SER A 146 -5.45 15.81 -8.16
CA SER A 146 -5.69 15.45 -9.56
C SER A 146 -4.46 15.64 -10.44
N THR A 147 -3.75 16.75 -10.25
CA THR A 147 -2.52 17.06 -10.98
C THR A 147 -1.39 16.11 -10.60
N ASN A 148 -1.10 15.97 -9.29
CA ASN A 148 0.02 15.17 -8.80
C ASN A 148 -0.12 13.68 -9.15
N TYR A 149 -1.33 13.13 -9.07
CA TYR A 149 -1.59 11.73 -9.40
C TYR A 149 -1.97 11.51 -10.87
N LYS A 150 -2.05 12.58 -11.67
CA LYS A 150 -2.36 12.56 -13.10
C LYS A 150 -3.72 11.90 -13.38
N LEU A 151 -4.76 12.31 -12.67
CA LEU A 151 -6.12 11.73 -12.71
C LEU A 151 -6.93 12.11 -13.95
N ASN A 152 -6.28 12.39 -15.09
CA ASN A 152 -7.02 12.68 -16.32
C ASN A 152 -7.62 11.38 -16.90
N PRO A 153 -8.76 11.45 -17.63
CA PRO A 153 -9.50 10.26 -18.06
C PRO A 153 -8.66 9.23 -18.83
N GLU A 154 -7.82 9.70 -19.75
CA GLU A 154 -6.93 8.85 -20.56
C GLU A 154 -5.96 8.04 -19.68
N LYS A 155 -5.29 8.68 -18.72
CA LYS A 155 -4.34 8.00 -17.83
C LYS A 155 -5.03 7.08 -16.83
N VAL A 156 -6.24 7.41 -16.41
CA VAL A 156 -7.07 6.56 -15.55
C VAL A 156 -7.47 5.29 -16.30
N ALA A 157 -7.96 5.42 -17.54
CA ALA A 157 -8.29 4.29 -18.39
C ALA A 157 -7.05 3.40 -18.68
N ASN A 158 -5.92 4.00 -19.06
CA ASN A 158 -4.67 3.28 -19.24
C ASN A 158 -4.19 2.59 -17.96
N SER A 159 -4.46 3.17 -16.78
CA SER A 159 -4.13 2.53 -15.51
C SER A 159 -4.98 1.31 -15.24
N LYS A 160 -6.27 1.34 -15.55
CA LYS A 160 -7.13 0.16 -15.44
C LYS A 160 -6.63 -0.99 -16.32
N ILE A 161 -6.24 -0.70 -17.58
CA ILE A 161 -5.66 -1.70 -18.48
C ILE A 161 -4.39 -2.32 -17.88
N ARG A 162 -3.43 -1.48 -17.48
CA ARG A 162 -2.18 -1.96 -16.87
C ARG A 162 -2.40 -2.71 -15.55
N MET A 163 -3.37 -2.29 -14.74
CA MET A 163 -3.76 -3.04 -13.53
C MET A 163 -4.20 -4.45 -13.90
N THR A 164 -5.14 -4.59 -14.83
CA THR A 164 -5.68 -5.88 -15.23
C THR A 164 -4.59 -6.80 -15.80
N GLU A 165 -3.67 -6.27 -16.62
CA GLU A 165 -2.54 -7.04 -17.17
C GLU A 165 -1.60 -7.56 -16.07
N ILE A 166 -1.17 -6.70 -15.14
CA ILE A 166 -0.26 -7.10 -14.06
C ILE A 166 -0.95 -8.05 -13.09
N ILE A 167 -2.23 -7.83 -12.78
CA ILE A 167 -3.03 -8.70 -11.91
C ILE A 167 -3.18 -10.09 -12.53
N ALA A 168 -3.38 -10.18 -13.85
CA ALA A 168 -3.42 -11.47 -14.55
C ALA A 168 -2.08 -12.23 -14.46
N ASP A 169 -0.94 -11.55 -14.64
CA ASP A 169 0.40 -12.15 -14.45
C ASP A 169 0.60 -12.64 -13.00
N LEU A 170 0.32 -11.78 -12.01
CA LEU A 170 0.43 -12.14 -10.59
C LEU A 170 -0.49 -13.31 -10.21
N ASN A 171 -1.71 -13.35 -10.76
CA ASN A 171 -2.63 -14.44 -10.55
C ASN A 171 -2.09 -15.75 -11.14
N GLN A 172 -1.53 -15.72 -12.34
CA GLN A 172 -0.93 -16.91 -12.95
C GLN A 172 0.26 -17.42 -12.12
N ARG A 173 1.16 -16.52 -11.68
CA ARG A 173 2.30 -16.89 -10.82
C ARG A 173 1.85 -17.53 -9.50
N LEU A 174 0.78 -17.01 -8.90
CA LEU A 174 0.21 -17.60 -7.70
C LEU A 174 -0.32 -19.01 -7.96
N VAL A 175 -1.05 -19.21 -9.06
CA VAL A 175 -1.58 -20.53 -9.46
C VAL A 175 -0.44 -21.50 -9.76
N ASP A 176 0.61 -21.07 -10.46
CA ASP A 176 1.78 -21.88 -10.77
C ASP A 176 2.53 -22.32 -9.49
N ASN A 177 2.52 -21.48 -8.44
CA ASN A 177 3.02 -21.82 -7.11
C ASN A 177 1.95 -22.43 -6.17
N GLN A 178 0.90 -23.05 -6.74
CA GLN A 178 -0.13 -23.83 -6.06
C GLN A 178 -1.00 -23.03 -5.06
N GLY A 179 -0.97 -21.69 -5.11
CA GLY A 179 -1.87 -20.84 -4.34
C GLY A 179 -1.61 -20.76 -2.84
N ARG A 180 -0.56 -21.38 -2.30
CA ARG A 180 -0.23 -21.29 -0.87
C ARG A 180 0.48 -19.98 -0.54
N TYR A 181 1.46 -19.59 -1.34
CA TYR A 181 2.17 -18.30 -1.31
C TYR A 181 2.57 -17.94 -2.74
N LEU A 182 3.00 -16.70 -2.99
CA LEU A 182 3.49 -16.29 -4.31
C LEU A 182 4.88 -16.87 -4.63
N VAL A 183 5.70 -17.12 -3.61
CA VAL A 183 7.05 -17.69 -3.78
C VAL A 183 7.37 -18.68 -2.67
N GLY A 184 7.71 -19.91 -3.06
CA GLY A 184 8.07 -20.97 -2.12
C GLY A 184 6.89 -21.38 -1.25
N ASP A 185 7.13 -21.58 0.04
CA ASP A 185 6.24 -22.32 0.95
C ASP A 185 5.80 -21.56 2.22
N ARG A 186 6.23 -20.30 2.39
CA ARG A 186 5.87 -19.44 3.53
C ARG A 186 5.69 -17.98 3.09
N LEU A 187 5.20 -17.12 3.99
CA LEU A 187 5.09 -15.69 3.73
C LEU A 187 6.47 -15.05 3.43
N GLY A 188 6.50 -14.05 2.56
CA GLY A 188 7.69 -13.26 2.26
C GLY A 188 7.38 -11.93 1.58
N LEU A 189 8.43 -11.28 1.04
CA LEU A 189 8.32 -9.97 0.39
C LEU A 189 7.28 -9.94 -0.74
N ALA A 190 7.25 -10.98 -1.58
CA ALA A 190 6.32 -11.08 -2.70
C ALA A 190 4.86 -11.01 -2.23
N ASP A 191 4.53 -11.77 -1.19
CA ASP A 191 3.19 -11.85 -0.60
C ASP A 191 2.77 -10.53 0.01
N ILE A 192 3.63 -9.99 0.89
CA ILE A 192 3.37 -8.73 1.58
C ILE A 192 3.21 -7.60 0.57
N ALA A 193 4.04 -7.55 -0.48
CA ALA A 193 3.96 -6.53 -1.50
C ALA A 193 2.63 -6.61 -2.27
N VAL A 194 2.30 -7.76 -2.86
CA VAL A 194 1.08 -7.90 -3.66
C VAL A 194 -0.18 -7.68 -2.83
N CYS A 195 -0.25 -8.27 -1.62
CA CYS A 195 -1.40 -8.09 -0.74
C CYS A 195 -1.57 -6.63 -0.32
N SER A 196 -0.50 -5.95 0.07
CA SER A 196 -0.57 -4.53 0.45
C SER A 196 -1.06 -3.66 -0.69
N ILE A 197 -0.57 -3.90 -1.91
CA ILE A 197 -0.93 -3.12 -3.09
C ILE A 197 -2.38 -3.34 -3.53
N LEU A 198 -2.91 -4.55 -3.39
CA LEU A 198 -4.29 -4.89 -3.78
C LEU A 198 -5.33 -4.58 -2.70
N ALA A 199 -4.93 -4.40 -1.45
CA ALA A 199 -5.84 -4.12 -0.34
C ALA A 199 -6.84 -2.97 -0.57
N PRO A 200 -6.47 -1.83 -1.19
CA PRO A 200 -7.44 -0.76 -1.47
C PRO A 200 -8.59 -1.18 -2.40
N LEU A 201 -8.36 -2.17 -3.27
CA LEU A 201 -9.38 -2.65 -4.21
C LEU A 201 -10.28 -3.74 -3.62
N LEU A 202 -9.86 -4.34 -2.50
CA LEU A 202 -10.53 -5.44 -1.84
C LEU A 202 -11.13 -5.05 -0.48
N LEU A 203 -11.04 -3.76 -0.13
CA LEU A 203 -11.70 -3.15 1.03
C LEU A 203 -11.47 -3.92 2.32
N ILE A 204 -10.20 -4.29 2.54
CA ILE A 204 -9.83 -5.24 3.59
C ILE A 204 -10.21 -4.69 4.96
N LYS A 205 -10.94 -5.50 5.73
CA LYS A 205 -11.35 -5.18 7.11
C LYS A 205 -10.17 -4.86 8.02
N GLY A 206 -10.32 -3.87 8.90
CA GLY A 206 -9.30 -3.43 9.85
C GLY A 206 -8.18 -2.60 9.22
N THR A 207 -8.31 -2.25 7.94
CA THR A 207 -7.37 -1.39 7.22
C THR A 207 -8.02 -0.02 6.95
N PRO A 208 -7.23 1.00 6.52
CA PRO A 208 -7.77 2.30 6.12
C PRO A 208 -8.78 2.27 4.95
N TRP A 209 -8.98 1.11 4.30
CA TRP A 209 -9.85 0.97 3.14
C TRP A 209 -11.09 0.12 3.44
N GLU A 210 -11.32 -0.26 4.70
CA GLU A 210 -12.58 -0.88 5.10
C GLU A 210 -13.75 0.08 4.79
N LEU A 211 -14.82 -0.44 4.19
CA LEU A 211 -16.05 0.35 4.01
C LEU A 211 -16.75 0.53 5.36
N GLU A 212 -17.00 1.79 5.74
CA GLU A 212 -17.93 2.10 6.82
C GLU A 212 -19.37 2.19 6.29
N ASN A 213 -20.37 2.23 7.19
CA ASN A 213 -21.79 2.11 6.79
C ASN A 213 -22.22 3.14 5.73
N ASP A 214 -21.71 4.38 5.80
CA ASP A 214 -22.05 5.45 4.86
C ASP A 214 -21.33 5.31 3.49
N ASP A 215 -20.31 4.46 3.41
CA ASP A 215 -19.54 4.20 2.18
C ASP A 215 -20.10 3.02 1.37
N ILE A 216 -20.94 2.17 1.97
CA ILE A 216 -21.56 1.03 1.27
C ILE A 216 -22.46 1.52 0.12
N GLU A 217 -23.22 2.60 0.34
CA GLU A 217 -24.06 3.20 -0.71
C GLU A 217 -23.21 3.82 -1.84
N GLN A 218 -21.97 4.21 -1.52
CA GLN A 218 -21.00 4.79 -2.44
C GLN A 218 -20.23 3.73 -3.23
N PHE A 219 -20.19 2.50 -2.73
CA PHE A 219 -19.55 1.35 -3.37
C PHE A 219 -20.44 0.71 -4.45
N THR A 220 -20.53 1.39 -5.59
CA THR A 220 -21.34 0.96 -6.74
C THR A 220 -20.58 1.11 -8.06
N GLY A 221 -21.20 0.68 -9.16
CA GLY A 221 -20.67 0.86 -10.52
C GLY A 221 -19.31 0.19 -10.74
N GLU A 222 -18.41 0.89 -11.43
CA GLU A 222 -17.14 0.35 -11.90
C GLU A 222 -16.23 -0.15 -10.76
N VAL A 223 -16.30 0.47 -9.58
CA VAL A 223 -15.51 0.07 -8.41
C VAL A 223 -15.96 -1.29 -7.89
N LYS A 224 -17.27 -1.46 -7.72
CA LYS A 224 -17.87 -2.72 -7.29
C LYS A 224 -17.62 -3.83 -8.31
N GLU A 225 -17.83 -3.56 -9.60
CA GLU A 225 -17.57 -4.52 -10.67
C GLU A 225 -16.12 -5.01 -10.66
N TYR A 226 -15.15 -4.10 -10.46
CA TYR A 226 -13.74 -4.48 -10.42
C TYR A 226 -13.38 -5.26 -9.15
N HIS A 227 -13.93 -4.87 -8.00
CA HIS A 227 -13.78 -5.62 -6.76
C HIS A 227 -14.31 -7.06 -6.91
N ASP A 228 -15.52 -7.22 -7.44
CA ASP A 228 -16.14 -8.53 -7.65
C ASP A 228 -15.32 -9.38 -8.63
N TYR A 229 -14.83 -8.77 -9.72
CA TYR A 229 -13.89 -9.41 -10.64
C TYR A 229 -12.62 -9.91 -9.93
N LEU A 230 -12.04 -9.14 -9.01
CA LEU A 230 -10.86 -9.59 -8.28
C LEU A 230 -11.18 -10.77 -7.35
N LEU A 231 -12.34 -10.78 -6.70
CA LEU A 231 -12.76 -11.89 -5.83
C LEU A 231 -13.06 -13.19 -6.58
N ASP A 232 -13.42 -13.09 -7.86
CA ASP A 232 -13.55 -14.26 -8.74
C ASP A 232 -12.18 -14.88 -9.12
N LEU A 233 -11.08 -14.13 -8.96
CA LEU A 233 -9.73 -14.64 -9.20
C LEU A 233 -9.15 -15.36 -7.96
N PRO A 234 -8.35 -16.43 -8.15
CA PRO A 234 -7.53 -17.00 -7.09
C PRO A 234 -6.70 -15.95 -6.32
N LEU A 235 -6.20 -14.92 -7.01
CA LEU A 235 -5.43 -13.84 -6.40
C LEU A 235 -6.24 -12.99 -5.42
N GLY A 236 -7.49 -12.64 -5.72
CA GLY A 236 -8.30 -11.84 -4.77
C GLY A 236 -8.64 -12.63 -3.51
N GLN A 237 -9.03 -13.90 -3.68
CA GLN A 237 -9.27 -14.82 -2.56
C GLN A 237 -8.01 -15.06 -1.74
N TYR A 238 -6.85 -15.15 -2.41
CA TYR A 238 -5.55 -15.23 -1.76
C TYR A 238 -5.27 -14.02 -0.88
N VAL A 239 -5.46 -12.80 -1.39
CA VAL A 239 -5.24 -11.58 -0.60
C VAL A 239 -6.13 -11.56 0.64
N GLN A 240 -7.42 -11.90 0.51
CA GLN A 240 -8.32 -11.99 1.67
C GLN A 240 -7.82 -12.99 2.71
N ARG A 241 -7.42 -14.19 2.27
CA ARG A 241 -6.88 -15.23 3.17
C ARG A 241 -5.62 -14.75 3.88
N ILE A 242 -4.65 -14.20 3.16
CA ILE A 242 -3.37 -13.78 3.74
C ILE A 242 -3.57 -12.63 4.73
N TYR A 243 -4.49 -11.69 4.46
CA TYR A 243 -4.83 -10.70 5.48
C TYR A 243 -5.45 -11.31 6.72
N ALA A 244 -6.35 -12.29 6.57
CA ALA A 244 -7.01 -12.94 7.68
C ALA A 244 -6.07 -13.81 8.53
N THR A 245 -5.05 -14.43 7.93
CA THR A 245 -4.21 -15.43 8.61
C THR A 245 -2.79 -14.96 8.92
N GLU A 246 -2.22 -14.05 8.13
CA GLU A 246 -0.80 -13.68 8.20
C GLU A 246 -0.54 -12.22 8.59
N ARG A 247 -1.56 -11.33 8.51
CA ARG A 247 -1.32 -9.90 8.68
C ARG A 247 -0.78 -9.53 10.06
N ASN A 248 -1.40 -10.07 11.12
CA ASN A 248 -0.96 -9.96 12.52
C ASN A 248 -0.40 -8.56 12.88
N ALA A 249 -1.18 -7.50 12.60
CA ALA A 249 -0.72 -6.13 12.77
C ALA A 249 -0.37 -5.82 14.24
N ARG A 250 0.82 -5.23 14.47
CA ARG A 250 1.32 -4.89 15.82
C ARG A 250 1.13 -3.41 16.16
N VAL A 251 0.86 -2.57 15.15
CA VAL A 251 0.67 -1.13 15.28
C VAL A 251 -0.55 -0.71 14.47
N ASP A 252 -1.39 0.18 15.02
CA ASP A 252 -2.53 0.75 14.31
C ASP A 252 -2.03 1.62 13.13
N TRP A 253 -2.63 1.46 11.96
CA TRP A 253 -2.36 2.27 10.77
C TRP A 253 -2.57 3.77 11.02
N ARG A 254 -3.38 4.15 12.02
CA ARG A 254 -3.60 5.52 12.49
C ARG A 254 -2.38 6.15 13.17
N GLY A 255 -1.38 5.35 13.58
CA GLY A 255 -0.15 5.87 14.20
C GLY A 255 -0.31 6.38 15.63
N MET A 256 -1.20 5.74 16.41
CA MET A 256 -1.34 5.93 17.86
C MET A 256 -0.46 4.95 18.63
#